data_AF-A0A4P7B5B0-F1
#
_entry.id   AF-A0A4P7B5B0-F1
#
_cell.length_a   1.000
_cell.length_b   1.000
_cell.length_c   1.000
_cell.angle_alpha   90.00
_cell.angle_beta   90.00
_cell.angle_gamma   90.00
#
_symmetry.space_group_name_H-M   'P 1'
#
loop_
_entity.id
_entity.type
_entity.pdbx_description
1 polymer ?
#
loop_
_entity_poly.entity_id
_entity_poly.type
_entity_poly.pdbx_seq_one_letter_code
_entity_poly.pdbx_strand_id
1 'polypeptide(L)'
;MSSAEKKMAIIEIGSDIWSRATQAGNQIVGGAKQVKDGVVAGGKWIGGALQGEFNDKATVGQIFIDAAISMFPVAGEVTAARDLVAILMKMADDKKEASEVINWVKIILCLLPIIPIFGGILKGIGRLLITVMKDATKVAEVAAAILAFLRKMGYGNSVQFIQKLNFAQYQGKILSEFKNGITRMKDGFAFISQKMGGALPESVSVYVNSMGPKLDELGRLADKMIPSAIKELDQALNKVRTEIIRQMNEAGAKIGGTQTKVMTTEARLSSTASKAIASKGHTPAPLSHYKHKESWPDLRGFKDDKVDDSILEFYVIASFSKLENITAKLYAPGKKVNWKRIIDKDKPYKAGGYWADKMPANGKIWRFDYAVKSAWSKNGAFVRLDRIPTIEELKRLDILVPENWQGLKVWEGKVAEQFDLDKDIGSKLLLPGGEIQIYIDFKHPDNKPVADYINKIIQVEFTHWTDAILPKEIDAVVEYLTKRELSQKIVQQGQAARAVSTTGRSNSRNQE
;
A
#
# COMPACT_ATOMS: atom_id res chain seq x y z
N MET A 1 7.39 24.17 0.03
CA MET A 1 6.56 24.93 0.99
C MET A 1 7.42 25.47 2.11
N SER A 2 7.33 26.78 2.38
CA SER A 2 7.98 27.45 3.50
C SER A 2 7.30 27.15 4.84
N SER A 3 7.95 27.51 5.95
CA SER A 3 7.37 27.38 7.30
C SER A 3 6.13 28.27 7.49
N ALA A 4 6.05 29.40 6.77
CA ALA A 4 4.90 30.29 6.78
C ALA A 4 3.69 29.67 6.03
N GLU A 5 3.92 29.07 4.86
CA GLU A 5 2.87 28.37 4.10
C GLU A 5 2.28 27.18 4.86
N LYS A 6 3.11 26.45 5.62
CA LYS A 6 2.63 25.39 6.52
C LYS A 6 1.79 25.93 7.68
N LYS A 7 2.15 27.08 8.26
CA LYS A 7 1.32 27.74 9.29
C LYS A 7 0.00 28.24 8.70
N MET A 8 0.02 28.85 7.51
CA MET A 8 -1.18 29.29 6.80
C MET A 8 -2.13 28.13 6.53
N ALA A 9 -1.66 27.02 5.96
CA ALA A 9 -2.50 25.85 5.70
C ALA A 9 -3.10 25.25 6.99
N ILE A 10 -2.37 25.24 8.11
CA ILE A 10 -2.89 24.79 9.41
C ILE A 10 -3.96 25.76 9.95
N ILE A 11 -3.79 27.06 9.76
CA ILE A 11 -4.75 28.09 10.17
C ILE A 11 -6.00 28.06 9.28
N GLU A 12 -5.86 27.89 7.96
CA GLU A 12 -6.97 27.75 7.01
C GLU A 12 -7.79 26.49 7.28
N ILE A 13 -7.14 25.33 7.44
CA ILE A 13 -7.81 24.08 7.84
C ILE A 13 -8.50 24.25 9.21
N GLY A 14 -7.85 24.91 10.17
CA GLY A 14 -8.46 25.23 11.46
C GLY A 14 -9.68 26.15 11.32
N SER A 15 -9.66 27.12 10.41
CA SER A 15 -10.77 28.05 10.16
C SER A 15 -11.94 27.41 9.40
N ASP A 16 -11.68 26.47 8.50
CA ASP A 16 -12.72 25.70 7.78
C ASP A 16 -13.40 24.69 8.73
N ILE A 17 -12.61 24.01 9.58
CA ILE A 17 -13.15 23.17 10.68
C ILE A 17 -13.99 24.03 11.65
N TRP A 18 -13.51 25.20 12.05
CA TRP A 18 -14.24 26.13 12.93
C TRP A 18 -15.54 26.64 12.28
N SER A 19 -15.50 26.99 10.99
CA SER A 19 -16.66 27.41 10.22
C SER A 19 -17.72 26.30 10.15
N ARG A 20 -17.32 25.07 9.80
CA ARG A 20 -18.21 23.91 9.72
C ARG A 20 -18.80 23.50 11.08
N ALA A 21 -18.01 23.53 12.15
CA ALA A 21 -18.50 23.27 13.51
C ALA A 21 -19.51 24.35 13.97
N THR A 22 -19.25 25.62 13.64
CA THR A 22 -20.18 26.73 13.90
C THR A 22 -21.46 26.60 13.07
N GLN A 23 -21.35 26.20 11.81
CA GLN A 23 -22.47 26.02 10.89
C GLN A 23 -23.37 24.85 11.31
N ALA A 24 -22.78 23.73 11.73
CA ALA A 24 -23.50 22.61 12.35
C ALA A 24 -24.22 23.06 13.62
N GLY A 25 -23.52 23.76 14.54
CA GLY A 25 -24.11 24.33 15.75
C GLY A 25 -25.30 25.27 15.48
N ASN A 26 -25.24 26.08 14.43
CA ASN A 26 -26.34 26.97 14.04
C ASN A 26 -27.53 26.21 13.43
N GLN A 27 -27.29 25.14 12.65
CA GLN A 27 -28.37 24.25 12.19
C GLN A 27 -29.05 23.51 13.36
N ILE A 28 -28.28 23.13 14.38
CA ILE A 28 -28.74 22.50 15.62
C ILE A 28 -29.68 23.43 16.42
N VAL A 29 -29.33 24.72 16.57
CA VAL A 29 -30.19 25.71 17.23
C VAL A 29 -31.53 25.90 16.49
N GLY A 30 -31.53 25.79 15.15
CA GLY A 30 -32.75 25.78 14.35
C GLY A 30 -33.65 24.57 14.61
N GLY A 31 -33.06 23.37 14.76
CA GLY A 31 -33.78 22.13 15.03
C GLY A 31 -34.31 21.97 16.46
N ALA A 32 -33.54 22.42 17.47
CA ALA A 32 -33.90 22.31 18.88
C ALA A 32 -35.20 23.05 19.23
N LYS A 33 -35.58 24.07 18.45
CA LYS A 33 -36.82 24.84 18.61
C LYS A 33 -38.11 24.05 18.31
N GLN A 34 -38.02 22.79 17.86
CA GLN A 34 -39.17 21.95 17.49
C GLN A 34 -39.41 20.72 18.39
N VAL A 35 -38.58 20.44 19.39
CA VAL A 35 -38.76 19.25 20.23
C VAL A 35 -39.58 19.60 21.48
N LYS A 36 -40.88 19.31 21.41
CA LYS A 36 -41.79 19.35 22.56
C LYS A 36 -42.15 17.91 22.96
N ASP A 37 -41.96 17.62 24.24
CA ASP A 37 -42.35 16.40 24.96
C ASP A 37 -41.65 15.08 24.55
N GLY A 38 -41.09 14.36 25.54
CA GLY A 38 -40.40 13.08 25.32
C GLY A 38 -39.39 12.69 26.41
N VAL A 39 -39.87 12.21 27.55
CA VAL A 39 -39.00 11.75 28.66
C VAL A 39 -38.27 10.45 28.29
N VAL A 40 -36.94 10.52 28.18
CA VAL A 40 -36.07 9.32 28.13
C VAL A 40 -34.88 9.51 29.08
N ALA A 41 -34.57 8.49 29.89
CA ALA A 41 -33.52 8.55 30.90
C ALA A 41 -32.12 8.79 30.29
N GLY A 42 -31.30 9.58 30.98
CA GLY A 42 -30.03 10.17 30.51
C GLY A 42 -28.94 9.20 30.04
N GLY A 43 -29.07 7.88 30.23
CA GLY A 43 -28.17 6.88 29.61
C GLY A 43 -28.73 6.19 28.36
N LYS A 44 -30.06 6.11 28.20
CA LYS A 44 -30.70 5.37 27.10
C LYS A 44 -30.69 6.12 25.76
N TRP A 45 -30.76 7.45 25.77
CA TRP A 45 -30.81 8.26 24.55
C TRP A 45 -29.49 8.26 23.74
N ILE A 46 -28.32 8.32 24.41
CA ILE A 46 -27.02 8.17 23.72
C ILE A 46 -26.81 6.73 23.24
N GLY A 47 -27.24 5.73 24.02
CA GLY A 47 -27.22 4.32 23.61
C GLY A 47 -28.04 4.05 22.33
N GLY A 48 -29.24 4.62 22.23
CA GLY A 48 -30.09 4.50 21.03
C GLY A 48 -29.47 5.15 19.79
N ALA A 49 -28.89 6.34 19.95
CA ALA A 49 -28.15 7.04 18.87
C ALA A 49 -26.94 6.24 18.34
N LEU A 50 -26.37 5.35 19.15
CA LEU A 50 -25.28 4.43 18.76
C LEU A 50 -25.78 3.14 18.09
N GLN A 51 -27.06 2.76 18.23
CA GLN A 51 -27.63 1.53 17.67
C GLN A 51 -28.52 1.73 16.42
N GLY A 52 -28.92 2.96 16.10
CA GLY A 52 -29.35 3.32 14.73
C GLY A 52 -30.83 3.15 14.40
N GLU A 53 -31.73 3.06 15.38
CA GLU A 53 -33.18 3.10 15.14
C GLU A 53 -33.81 4.46 15.50
N PHE A 54 -34.81 4.85 14.71
CA PHE A 54 -35.70 6.02 14.79
C PHE A 54 -35.27 7.39 14.18
N ASN A 55 -35.63 7.53 12.90
CA ASN A 55 -36.41 8.64 12.29
C ASN A 55 -35.73 9.99 11.96
N ASP A 56 -36.30 10.70 10.97
CA ASP A 56 -35.71 11.81 10.19
C ASP A 56 -35.54 13.18 10.89
N LYS A 57 -35.21 13.20 12.19
CA LYS A 57 -34.73 14.41 12.88
C LYS A 57 -33.58 14.05 13.81
N ALA A 58 -32.42 14.68 13.60
CA ALA A 58 -31.19 14.40 14.34
C ALA A 58 -31.44 14.40 15.85
N THR A 59 -31.25 13.24 16.48
CA THR A 59 -31.41 13.11 17.93
C THR A 59 -30.35 13.92 18.65
N VAL A 60 -30.66 14.41 19.85
CA VAL A 60 -29.71 15.18 20.68
C VAL A 60 -28.41 14.37 20.92
N GLY A 61 -28.47 13.03 20.90
CA GLY A 61 -27.32 12.14 21.08
C GLY A 61 -26.41 12.08 19.85
N GLN A 62 -26.97 12.12 18.64
CA GLN A 62 -26.20 12.31 17.40
C GLN A 62 -25.55 13.69 17.39
N ILE A 63 -26.31 14.73 17.76
CA ILE A 63 -25.81 16.11 17.91
C ILE A 63 -24.60 16.17 18.85
N PHE A 64 -24.65 15.48 19.99
CA PHE A 64 -23.51 15.38 20.91
C PHE A 64 -22.31 14.65 20.29
N ILE A 65 -22.53 13.49 19.64
CA ILE A 65 -21.47 12.69 19.02
C ILE A 65 -20.80 13.46 17.89
N ASP A 66 -21.56 14.13 17.02
CA ASP A 66 -21.05 14.88 15.88
C ASP A 66 -20.29 16.14 16.34
N ALA A 67 -20.77 16.82 17.38
CA ALA A 67 -20.01 17.88 18.05
C ALA A 67 -18.67 17.34 18.58
N ALA A 68 -18.69 16.28 19.41
CA ALA A 68 -17.48 15.69 19.99
C ALA A 68 -16.46 15.22 18.93
N ILE A 69 -16.94 14.69 17.80
CA ILE A 69 -16.13 14.32 16.63
C ILE A 69 -15.54 15.57 15.96
N SER A 70 -16.32 16.64 15.75
CA SER A 70 -15.83 17.89 15.16
C SER A 70 -14.73 18.59 15.98
N MET A 71 -14.69 18.34 17.29
CA MET A 71 -13.67 18.85 18.21
C MET A 71 -12.40 17.98 18.28
N PHE A 72 -12.30 16.91 17.48
CA PHE A 72 -11.12 16.05 17.38
C PHE A 72 -10.24 16.46 16.18
N PRO A 73 -9.08 17.14 16.38
CA PRO A 73 -8.19 17.57 15.30
C PRO A 73 -7.27 16.44 14.79
N VAL A 74 -7.81 15.22 14.62
CA VAL A 74 -7.05 14.06 14.16
C VAL A 74 -7.21 13.90 12.66
N ALA A 75 -6.11 14.08 11.92
CA ALA A 75 -6.08 13.91 10.48
C ALA A 75 -6.48 12.47 10.07
N GLY A 76 -7.63 12.32 9.42
CA GLY A 76 -7.88 11.24 8.44
C GLY A 76 -8.82 10.09 8.82
N GLU A 77 -9.27 9.91 10.07
CA GLU A 77 -10.10 8.74 10.43
C GLU A 77 -11.27 9.04 11.40
N VAL A 78 -12.34 9.66 10.87
CA VAL A 78 -13.58 10.02 11.62
C VAL A 78 -14.16 8.85 12.44
N THR A 79 -14.08 7.63 11.91
CA THR A 79 -14.53 6.41 12.59
C THR A 79 -13.78 6.16 13.91
N ALA A 80 -12.47 6.43 13.98
CA ALA A 80 -11.70 6.24 15.20
C ALA A 80 -12.06 7.24 16.30
N ALA A 81 -12.40 8.47 15.93
CA ALA A 81 -12.94 9.45 16.87
C ALA A 81 -14.31 9.01 17.41
N ARG A 82 -15.20 8.51 16.54
CA ARG A 82 -16.52 7.98 16.95
C ARG A 82 -16.39 6.79 17.91
N ASP A 83 -15.53 5.82 17.60
CA ASP A 83 -15.25 4.65 18.44
C ASP A 83 -14.72 5.09 19.82
N LEU A 84 -13.76 6.03 19.85
CA LEU A 84 -13.18 6.55 21.08
C LEU A 84 -14.21 7.28 21.95
N VAL A 85 -15.05 8.14 21.36
CA VAL A 85 -16.14 8.82 22.07
C VAL A 85 -17.10 7.80 22.67
N ALA A 86 -17.54 6.78 21.91
CA ALA A 86 -18.45 5.76 22.41
C ALA A 86 -17.87 4.96 23.60
N ILE A 87 -16.59 4.59 23.55
CA ILE A 87 -15.91 3.86 24.65
C ILE A 87 -15.76 4.76 25.89
N LEU A 88 -15.32 6.01 25.71
CA LEU A 88 -15.17 6.98 26.81
C LEU A 88 -16.49 7.22 27.53
N MET A 89 -17.57 7.46 26.78
CA MET A 89 -18.91 7.65 27.33
C MET A 89 -19.38 6.44 28.14
N LYS A 90 -19.18 5.22 27.59
CA LYS A 90 -19.54 3.98 28.29
C LYS A 90 -18.77 3.81 29.61
N MET A 91 -17.47 4.13 29.62
CA MET A 91 -16.64 4.05 30.82
C MET A 91 -16.91 5.18 31.83
N ALA A 92 -17.37 6.33 31.37
CA ALA A 92 -17.75 7.44 32.23
C ALA A 92 -19.09 7.17 32.96
N ASP A 93 -20.01 6.43 32.33
CA ASP A 93 -21.29 6.04 32.91
C ASP A 93 -21.26 4.72 33.70
N ASP A 94 -20.34 3.78 33.40
CA ASP A 94 -20.15 2.54 34.16
C ASP A 94 -18.70 2.34 34.66
N LYS A 95 -18.53 2.40 35.99
CA LYS A 95 -17.24 2.17 36.65
C LYS A 95 -16.70 0.76 36.47
N LYS A 96 -17.54 -0.25 36.21
CA LYS A 96 -17.08 -1.61 35.86
C LYS A 96 -16.35 -1.58 34.53
N GLU A 97 -16.95 -0.96 33.51
CA GLU A 97 -16.33 -0.78 32.20
C GLU A 97 -15.03 0.05 32.28
N ALA A 98 -14.95 1.02 33.20
CA ALA A 98 -13.71 1.74 33.49
C ALA A 98 -12.63 0.90 34.20
N SER A 99 -13.01 -0.16 34.94
CA SER A 99 -12.06 -1.09 35.57
C SER A 99 -11.52 -2.17 34.63
N GLU A 100 -12.23 -2.45 33.53
CA GLU A 100 -11.88 -3.48 32.55
C GLU A 100 -10.68 -3.07 31.67
N VAL A 101 -9.54 -3.73 31.86
CA VAL A 101 -8.29 -3.45 31.10
C VAL A 101 -8.50 -3.56 29.58
N ILE A 102 -9.40 -4.44 29.13
CA ILE A 102 -9.71 -4.59 27.70
C ILE A 102 -10.34 -3.34 27.07
N ASN A 103 -11.05 -2.51 27.84
CA ASN A 103 -11.61 -1.26 27.33
C ASN A 103 -10.52 -0.18 27.14
N TRP A 104 -9.53 -0.16 28.04
CA TRP A 104 -8.33 0.66 27.88
C TRP A 104 -7.48 0.21 26.67
N VAL A 105 -7.42 -1.09 26.37
CA VAL A 105 -6.85 -1.58 25.10
C VAL A 105 -7.63 -1.01 23.91
N LYS A 106 -8.96 -1.05 23.89
CA LYS A 106 -9.75 -0.46 22.78
C LYS A 106 -9.48 1.03 22.61
N ILE A 107 -9.38 1.80 23.70
CA ILE A 107 -8.95 3.21 23.69
C ILE A 107 -7.59 3.37 23.00
N ILE A 108 -6.59 2.59 23.39
CA ILE A 108 -5.26 2.59 22.77
C ILE A 108 -5.39 2.36 21.25
N LEU A 109 -6.18 1.39 20.81
CA LEU A 109 -6.38 1.11 19.38
C LEU A 109 -7.06 2.25 18.60
N CYS A 110 -7.87 3.07 19.25
CA CYS A 110 -8.48 4.27 18.65
C CYS A 110 -7.50 5.45 18.59
N LEU A 111 -6.49 5.49 19.47
CA LEU A 111 -5.46 6.53 19.52
C LEU A 111 -4.22 6.21 18.65
N LEU A 112 -3.97 4.94 18.32
CA LEU A 112 -2.85 4.54 17.43
C LEU A 112 -2.84 5.23 16.05
N PRO A 113 -3.96 5.50 15.37
CA PRO A 113 -4.02 6.33 14.15
C PRO A 113 -3.38 7.73 14.27
N ILE A 114 -3.30 8.30 15.48
CA ILE A 114 -2.66 9.60 15.75
C ILE A 114 -1.11 9.51 15.65
N ILE A 115 -0.57 8.30 15.49
CA ILE A 115 0.85 8.04 15.25
C ILE A 115 1.08 7.95 13.72
N PRO A 116 1.75 8.94 13.10
CA PRO A 116 2.00 8.92 11.65
C PRO A 116 2.74 7.66 11.19
N ILE A 117 2.58 7.32 9.91
CA ILE A 117 3.31 6.26 9.19
C ILE A 117 2.92 4.81 9.60
N PHE A 118 2.48 4.55 10.84
CA PHE A 118 2.23 3.18 11.33
C PHE A 118 0.81 2.92 11.90
N GLY A 119 0.04 3.96 12.23
CA GLY A 119 -1.15 3.85 13.10
C GLY A 119 -2.19 2.79 12.70
N GLY A 120 -2.59 2.71 11.43
CA GLY A 120 -3.59 1.74 10.96
C GLY A 120 -3.14 0.27 11.07
N ILE A 121 -1.84 0.01 10.93
CA ILE A 121 -1.26 -1.33 11.02
C ILE A 121 -1.14 -1.76 12.48
N LEU A 122 -0.69 -0.85 13.35
CA LEU A 122 -0.65 -1.09 14.79
C LEU A 122 -2.06 -1.37 15.35
N LYS A 123 -3.07 -0.62 14.90
CA LYS A 123 -4.50 -0.84 15.19
C LYS A 123 -4.97 -2.22 14.72
N GLY A 124 -4.62 -2.64 13.51
CA GLY A 124 -4.96 -3.97 12.96
C GLY A 124 -4.35 -5.14 13.75
N ILE A 125 -3.06 -5.04 14.10
CA ILE A 125 -2.38 -6.04 14.94
C ILE A 125 -3.00 -6.07 16.33
N GLY A 126 -3.20 -4.92 16.96
CA GLY A 126 -3.79 -4.83 18.29
C GLY A 126 -5.21 -5.42 18.36
N ARG A 127 -6.02 -5.26 17.31
CA ARG A 127 -7.33 -5.92 17.19
C ARG A 127 -7.22 -7.45 17.19
N LEU A 128 -6.17 -8.02 16.60
CA LEU A 128 -5.91 -9.46 16.62
C LEU A 128 -5.33 -9.93 17.96
N LEU A 129 -4.48 -9.13 18.61
CA LEU A 129 -3.93 -9.43 19.94
C LEU A 129 -5.02 -9.50 21.04
N ILE A 130 -6.10 -8.72 20.92
CA ILE A 130 -7.29 -8.84 21.77
C ILE A 130 -7.82 -10.28 21.83
N THR A 131 -7.75 -11.04 20.74
CA THR A 131 -8.17 -12.45 20.72
C THR A 131 -7.28 -13.31 21.62
N VAL A 132 -5.96 -13.10 21.63
CA VAL A 132 -5.00 -13.81 22.51
C VAL A 132 -5.13 -13.38 23.98
N MET A 133 -5.51 -12.13 24.23
CA MET A 133 -5.82 -11.65 25.58
C MET A 133 -7.06 -12.32 26.17
N LYS A 134 -8.07 -12.59 25.33
CA LYS A 134 -9.32 -13.27 25.75
C LYS A 134 -9.16 -14.79 25.82
N ASP A 135 -8.44 -15.37 24.87
CA ASP A 135 -8.23 -16.82 24.75
C ASP A 135 -6.80 -17.09 24.30
N ALA A 136 -5.97 -17.55 25.24
CA ALA A 136 -4.57 -17.85 24.97
C ALA A 136 -4.38 -19.06 24.03
N THR A 137 -5.37 -19.95 23.88
CA THR A 137 -5.28 -21.10 22.97
C THR A 137 -5.26 -20.67 21.51
N LYS A 138 -5.83 -19.50 21.20
CA LYS A 138 -5.86 -18.89 19.86
C LYS A 138 -4.53 -18.29 19.40
N VAL A 139 -3.46 -18.38 20.19
CA VAL A 139 -2.15 -17.79 19.86
C VAL A 139 -1.61 -18.22 18.48
N ALA A 140 -1.77 -19.49 18.08
CA ALA A 140 -1.32 -20.00 16.79
C ALA A 140 -2.13 -19.44 15.61
N GLU A 141 -3.46 -19.38 15.75
CA GLU A 141 -4.38 -18.80 14.77
C GLU A 141 -4.10 -17.30 14.60
N VAL A 142 -3.91 -16.58 15.71
CA VAL A 142 -3.61 -15.15 15.72
C VAL A 142 -2.21 -14.86 15.17
N ALA A 143 -1.21 -15.70 15.46
CA ALA A 143 0.12 -15.58 14.87
C ALA A 143 0.06 -15.68 13.33
N ALA A 144 -0.67 -16.67 12.80
CA ALA A 144 -0.91 -16.81 11.37
C ALA A 144 -1.67 -15.59 10.79
N ALA A 145 -2.72 -15.12 11.47
CA ALA A 145 -3.52 -13.98 11.05
C ALA A 145 -2.73 -12.65 11.05
N ILE A 146 -1.90 -12.38 12.07
CA ILE A 146 -1.04 -11.19 12.14
C ILE A 146 0.00 -11.23 11.01
N LEU A 147 0.61 -12.39 10.76
CA LEU A 147 1.53 -12.56 9.64
C LEU A 147 0.82 -12.36 8.29
N ALA A 148 -0.40 -12.88 8.10
CA ALA A 148 -1.20 -12.67 6.89
C ALA A 148 -1.62 -11.21 6.71
N PHE A 149 -2.01 -10.53 7.78
CA PHE A 149 -2.36 -9.11 7.78
C PHE A 149 -1.16 -8.23 7.38
N LEU A 150 0.00 -8.44 7.99
CA LEU A 150 1.22 -7.70 7.64
C LEU A 150 1.67 -7.94 6.20
N ARG A 151 1.48 -9.17 5.67
CA ARG A 151 1.71 -9.48 4.25
C ARG A 151 0.76 -8.70 3.33
N LYS A 152 -0.53 -8.64 3.66
CA LYS A 152 -1.53 -7.89 2.89
C LYS A 152 -1.25 -6.38 2.88
N MET A 153 -0.68 -5.84 3.95
CA MET A 153 -0.32 -4.43 4.08
C MET A 153 1.03 -4.07 3.42
N GLY A 154 1.63 -4.96 2.61
CA GLY A 154 2.94 -4.73 1.99
C GLY A 154 4.08 -4.60 3.00
N TYR A 155 3.87 -5.00 4.26
CA TYR A 155 4.87 -4.79 5.29
C TYR A 155 5.98 -5.79 5.16
N GLY A 156 7.14 -5.26 4.76
CA GLY A 156 8.44 -5.89 4.66
C GLY A 156 8.62 -7.06 5.60
N ASN A 157 9.40 -6.95 6.69
CA ASN A 157 9.65 -8.12 7.52
C ASN A 157 8.62 -8.28 8.61
N SER A 158 7.52 -8.97 8.29
CA SER A 158 6.50 -9.32 9.26
C SER A 158 7.08 -9.94 10.54
N VAL A 159 8.09 -10.82 10.47
CA VAL A 159 8.73 -11.43 11.66
C VAL A 159 9.59 -10.43 12.43
N GLN A 160 10.54 -9.75 11.77
CA GLN A 160 11.42 -8.76 12.43
C GLN A 160 10.65 -7.50 12.87
N PHE A 161 9.57 -7.14 12.18
CA PHE A 161 8.63 -6.09 12.55
C PHE A 161 7.90 -6.50 13.82
N ILE A 162 7.32 -7.70 13.88
CA ILE A 162 6.73 -8.25 15.12
C ILE A 162 7.79 -8.32 16.24
N GLN A 163 9.04 -8.68 15.96
CA GLN A 163 10.13 -8.70 16.95
C GLN A 163 10.54 -7.29 17.42
N LYS A 164 10.49 -6.27 16.56
CA LYS A 164 10.81 -4.86 16.90
C LYS A 164 9.62 -4.07 17.44
N LEU A 165 8.39 -4.50 17.19
CA LEU A 165 7.16 -3.82 17.58
C LEU A 165 7.05 -3.73 19.10
N ASN A 166 7.13 -2.54 19.66
CA ASN A 166 7.01 -2.33 21.10
C ASN A 166 5.84 -1.36 21.33
N PHE A 167 4.75 -1.79 21.98
CA PHE A 167 3.64 -0.88 22.26
C PHE A 167 4.02 0.12 23.36
N ALA A 168 4.86 -0.27 24.33
CA ALA A 168 5.35 0.61 25.38
C ALA A 168 6.15 1.82 24.86
N GLN A 169 6.79 1.74 23.69
CA GLN A 169 7.48 2.90 23.09
C GLN A 169 6.52 4.07 22.80
N TYR A 170 5.22 3.80 22.64
CA TYR A 170 4.20 4.79 22.34
C TYR A 170 3.44 5.28 23.58
N GLN A 171 3.70 4.70 24.77
CA GLN A 171 2.94 4.93 26.01
C GLN A 171 2.79 6.42 26.35
N GLY A 172 3.88 7.18 26.35
CA GLY A 172 3.85 8.61 26.68
C GLY A 172 3.01 9.43 25.72
N LYS A 173 3.08 9.15 24.42
CA LYS A 173 2.24 9.81 23.41
C LYS A 173 0.77 9.41 23.55
N ILE A 174 0.47 8.13 23.74
CA ILE A 174 -0.91 7.64 23.91
C ILE A 174 -1.55 8.25 25.16
N LEU A 175 -0.83 8.30 26.28
CA LEU A 175 -1.30 8.93 27.52
C LEU A 175 -1.56 10.43 27.35
N SER A 176 -0.68 11.14 26.63
CA SER A 176 -0.86 12.55 26.29
C SER A 176 -2.10 12.77 25.41
N GLU A 177 -2.23 12.03 24.30
CA GLU A 177 -3.38 12.17 23.40
C GLU A 177 -4.71 11.72 24.05
N PHE A 178 -4.68 10.76 24.96
CA PHE A 178 -5.83 10.41 25.78
C PHE A 178 -6.27 11.59 26.66
N LYS A 179 -5.33 12.21 27.41
CA LYS A 179 -5.63 13.37 28.25
C LYS A 179 -6.10 14.58 27.42
N ASN A 180 -5.52 14.80 26.24
CA ASN A 180 -5.99 15.81 25.28
C ASN A 180 -7.43 15.50 24.79
N GLY A 181 -7.75 14.23 24.53
CA GLY A 181 -9.09 13.78 24.16
C GLY A 181 -10.13 13.99 25.27
N ILE A 182 -9.75 13.70 26.52
CA ILE A 182 -10.55 14.00 27.72
C ILE A 182 -10.82 15.51 27.82
N THR A 183 -9.80 16.36 27.72
CA THR A 183 -9.97 17.83 27.76
C THR A 183 -10.91 18.32 26.66
N ARG A 184 -10.67 17.95 25.40
CA ARG A 184 -11.55 18.32 24.26
C ARG A 184 -12.99 17.88 24.46
N MET A 185 -13.22 16.70 25.05
CA MET A 185 -14.56 16.21 25.35
C MET A 185 -15.23 17.03 26.46
N LYS A 186 -14.49 17.39 27.53
CA LYS A 186 -14.98 18.28 28.59
C LYS A 186 -15.33 19.67 28.04
N ASP A 187 -14.47 20.25 27.21
CA ASP A 187 -14.71 21.53 26.54
C ASP A 187 -15.97 21.46 25.68
N GLY A 188 -16.22 20.32 25.03
CA GLY A 188 -17.45 20.06 24.28
C GLY A 188 -18.72 20.03 25.14
N PHE A 189 -18.69 19.33 26.28
CA PHE A 189 -19.80 19.36 27.24
C PHE A 189 -20.04 20.77 27.79
N ALA A 190 -18.97 21.50 28.12
CA ALA A 190 -19.05 22.88 28.58
C ALA A 190 -19.64 23.81 27.51
N PHE A 191 -19.22 23.68 26.24
CA PHE A 191 -19.75 24.44 25.11
C PHE A 191 -21.25 24.18 24.91
N ILE A 192 -21.68 22.92 24.95
CA ILE A 192 -23.10 22.56 24.82
C ILE A 192 -23.90 23.15 26.00
N SER A 193 -23.41 23.03 27.23
CA SER A 193 -24.06 23.63 28.42
C SER A 193 -24.18 25.16 28.29
N GLN A 194 -23.11 25.84 27.85
CA GLN A 194 -23.08 27.30 27.68
C GLN A 194 -23.93 27.82 26.50
N LYS A 195 -23.99 27.08 25.38
CA LYS A 195 -24.70 27.51 24.16
C LYS A 195 -26.17 27.10 24.12
N MET A 196 -26.49 25.93 24.66
CA MET A 196 -27.85 25.38 24.63
C MET A 196 -28.62 25.66 25.93
N GLY A 197 -27.93 25.82 27.07
CA GLY A 197 -28.47 26.36 28.32
C GLY A 197 -29.91 25.94 28.66
N GLY A 198 -30.77 26.92 28.89
CA GLY A 198 -32.20 26.72 29.21
C GLY A 198 -33.09 26.18 28.07
N ALA A 199 -32.52 25.84 26.90
CA ALA A 199 -33.21 25.08 25.86
C ALA A 199 -32.97 23.56 25.96
N LEU A 200 -32.07 23.10 26.85
CA LEU A 200 -31.92 21.68 27.17
C LEU A 200 -32.99 21.23 28.17
N PRO A 201 -33.59 20.03 28.00
CA PRO A 201 -34.36 19.39 29.06
C PRO A 201 -33.52 19.19 30.32
N GLU A 202 -34.13 19.30 31.51
CA GLU A 202 -33.43 19.19 32.80
C GLU A 202 -32.60 17.90 32.92
N SER A 203 -33.14 16.77 32.48
CA SER A 203 -32.43 15.48 32.46
C SER A 203 -31.17 15.46 31.58
N VAL A 204 -31.14 16.27 30.52
CA VAL A 204 -29.97 16.43 29.63
C VAL A 204 -28.97 17.41 30.24
N SER A 205 -29.44 18.51 30.82
CA SER A 205 -28.61 19.48 31.56
C SER A 205 -27.86 18.80 32.71
N VAL A 206 -28.56 18.04 33.56
CA VAL A 206 -27.95 17.24 34.64
C VAL A 206 -26.92 16.24 34.09
N TYR A 207 -27.23 15.55 32.99
CA TYR A 207 -26.29 14.59 32.40
C TYR A 207 -25.02 15.26 31.87
N VAL A 208 -25.15 16.32 31.07
CA VAL A 208 -24.05 17.13 30.51
C VAL A 208 -23.15 17.67 31.63
N ASN A 209 -23.74 18.25 32.67
CA ASN A 209 -23.00 18.81 33.80
C ASN A 209 -22.33 17.71 34.65
N SER A 210 -22.90 16.49 34.72
CA SER A 210 -22.28 15.35 35.41
C SER A 210 -21.01 14.82 34.73
N MET A 211 -20.82 15.12 33.45
CA MET A 211 -19.80 14.43 32.65
C MET A 211 -18.38 14.98 32.86
N GLY A 212 -18.22 16.27 33.14
CA GLY A 212 -16.91 16.86 33.46
C GLY A 212 -16.17 16.10 34.57
N PRO A 213 -16.77 15.92 35.76
CA PRO A 213 -16.18 15.13 36.86
C PRO A 213 -15.92 13.66 36.52
N LYS A 214 -16.80 13.00 35.74
CA LYS A 214 -16.60 11.61 35.29
C LYS A 214 -15.37 11.48 34.38
N LEU A 215 -15.22 12.41 33.43
CA LEU A 215 -14.07 12.48 32.54
C LEU A 215 -12.77 12.79 33.29
N ASP A 216 -12.82 13.58 34.37
CA ASP A 216 -11.68 13.81 35.27
C ASP A 216 -11.33 12.58 36.13
N GLU A 217 -12.29 11.71 36.46
CA GLU A 217 -12.02 10.40 37.07
C GLU A 217 -11.29 9.48 36.06
N LEU A 218 -11.77 9.39 34.81
CA LEU A 218 -11.08 8.65 33.74
C LEU A 218 -9.67 9.19 33.45
N GLY A 219 -9.52 10.52 33.41
CA GLY A 219 -8.23 11.19 33.19
C GLY A 219 -7.17 10.84 34.24
N ARG A 220 -7.57 10.66 35.50
CA ARG A 220 -6.72 10.17 36.60
C ARG A 220 -6.46 8.66 36.52
N LEU A 221 -7.50 7.88 36.22
CA LEU A 221 -7.40 6.42 36.13
C LEU A 221 -6.49 5.96 34.98
N ALA A 222 -6.39 6.76 33.91
CA ALA A 222 -5.53 6.51 32.76
C ALA A 222 -4.04 6.36 33.11
N ASP A 223 -3.54 7.09 34.10
CA ASP A 223 -2.13 7.02 34.54
C ASP A 223 -1.75 5.62 35.07
N LYS A 224 -2.73 4.85 35.56
CA LYS A 224 -2.57 3.44 35.95
C LYS A 224 -2.95 2.49 34.80
N MET A 225 -4.09 2.74 34.17
CA MET A 225 -4.72 1.76 33.27
C MET A 225 -4.13 1.72 31.87
N ILE A 226 -3.63 2.84 31.32
CA ILE A 226 -2.95 2.83 30.01
C ILE A 226 -1.63 2.03 30.07
N PRO A 227 -0.74 2.21 31.06
CA PRO A 227 0.42 1.33 31.22
C PRO A 227 0.05 -0.15 31.42
N SER A 228 -1.03 -0.44 32.18
CA SER A 228 -1.50 -1.82 32.36
C SER A 228 -2.01 -2.45 31.05
N ALA A 229 -2.77 -1.71 30.26
CA ALA A 229 -3.30 -2.17 28.98
C ALA A 229 -2.22 -2.33 27.90
N ILE A 230 -1.20 -1.47 27.91
CA ILE A 230 0.01 -1.62 27.08
C ILE A 230 0.79 -2.86 27.48
N LYS A 231 0.97 -3.12 28.79
CA LYS A 231 1.63 -4.33 29.28
C LYS A 231 0.92 -5.60 28.82
N GLU A 232 -0.42 -5.64 28.87
CA GLU A 232 -1.22 -6.76 28.36
C GLU A 232 -1.06 -6.94 26.83
N LEU A 233 -1.08 -5.84 26.06
CA LEU A 233 -0.82 -5.87 24.61
C LEU A 233 0.58 -6.45 24.29
N ASP A 234 1.63 -5.97 24.98
CA ASP A 234 2.99 -6.48 24.79
C ASP A 234 3.14 -7.93 25.29
N GLN A 235 2.41 -8.36 26.33
CA GLN A 235 2.34 -9.76 26.76
C GLN A 235 1.66 -10.66 25.72
N ALA A 236 0.54 -10.24 25.14
CA ALA A 236 -0.11 -10.96 24.03
C ALA A 236 0.80 -11.01 22.79
N LEU A 237 1.49 -9.91 22.47
CA LEU A 237 2.49 -9.86 21.40
C LEU A 237 3.67 -10.81 21.66
N ASN A 238 4.12 -10.93 22.92
CA ASN A 238 5.17 -11.87 23.31
C ASN A 238 4.73 -13.34 23.17
N LYS A 239 3.48 -13.69 23.53
CA LYS A 239 2.93 -15.03 23.25
C LYS A 239 2.95 -15.33 21.75
N VAL A 240 2.51 -14.38 20.92
CA VAL A 240 2.55 -14.49 19.44
C VAL A 240 3.99 -14.61 18.91
N ARG A 241 4.95 -13.85 19.43
CA ARG A 241 6.38 -13.97 19.06
C ARG A 241 6.93 -15.35 19.32
N THR A 242 6.70 -15.89 20.52
CA THR A 242 7.15 -17.24 20.90
C THR A 242 6.55 -18.30 19.99
N GLU A 243 5.26 -18.18 19.66
CA GLU A 243 4.56 -19.09 18.76
C GLU A 243 5.10 -19.03 17.32
N ILE A 244 5.39 -17.82 16.80
CA ILE A 244 6.05 -17.66 15.49
C ILE A 244 7.44 -18.31 15.49
N ILE A 245 8.22 -18.16 16.57
CA ILE A 245 9.55 -18.78 16.71
C ILE A 245 9.42 -20.31 16.79
N ARG A 246 8.43 -20.83 17.52
CA ARG A 246 8.14 -22.28 17.62
C ARG A 246 7.84 -22.88 16.23
N GLN A 247 6.91 -22.27 15.50
CA GLN A 247 6.56 -22.68 14.13
C GLN A 247 7.76 -22.61 13.17
N MET A 248 8.66 -21.64 13.34
CA MET A 248 9.89 -21.55 12.54
C MET A 248 10.91 -22.65 12.89
N ASN A 249 11.11 -22.94 14.18
CA ASN A 249 12.02 -23.99 14.63
C ASN A 249 11.55 -25.38 14.19
N GLU A 250 10.24 -25.66 14.28
CA GLU A 250 9.62 -26.92 13.83
C GLU A 250 9.72 -27.11 12.32
N ALA A 251 9.70 -26.02 11.54
CA ALA A 251 9.99 -26.01 10.10
C ALA A 251 11.50 -26.13 9.77
N GLY A 252 12.34 -26.51 10.74
CA GLY A 252 13.78 -26.76 10.55
C GLY A 252 14.68 -25.52 10.56
N ALA A 253 14.16 -24.32 10.86
CA ALA A 253 14.96 -23.11 10.93
C ALA A 253 15.57 -22.90 12.33
N LYS A 254 16.74 -23.53 12.60
CA LYS A 254 17.50 -23.27 13.84
C LYS A 254 17.93 -21.80 13.94
N ILE A 255 17.68 -21.18 15.09
CA ILE A 255 18.33 -19.92 15.50
C ILE A 255 19.28 -20.23 16.65
N GLY A 256 20.58 -20.11 16.38
CA GLY A 256 21.63 -20.26 17.39
C GLY A 256 22.94 -19.66 16.88
N GLY A 257 23.31 -18.50 17.41
CA GLY A 257 24.58 -17.83 17.12
C GLY A 257 24.62 -16.99 15.84
N THR A 258 25.15 -15.77 15.99
CA THR A 258 25.54 -14.84 14.91
C THR A 258 24.39 -14.17 14.14
N GLN A 259 24.57 -12.90 13.80
CA GLN A 259 23.53 -12.02 13.23
C GLN A 259 22.92 -12.54 11.92
N THR A 260 21.80 -13.25 12.00
CA THR A 260 21.01 -13.59 10.81
C THR A 260 20.11 -12.42 10.44
N LYS A 261 20.37 -11.83 9.28
CA LYS A 261 19.59 -10.75 8.66
C LYS A 261 18.19 -11.28 8.30
N VAL A 262 17.27 -11.33 9.27
CA VAL A 262 15.90 -11.80 9.03
C VAL A 262 15.29 -10.88 7.97
N MET A 263 14.83 -11.47 6.87
CA MET A 263 14.39 -10.77 5.67
C MET A 263 12.86 -10.69 5.60
N THR A 264 12.34 -9.79 4.76
CA THR A 264 10.92 -9.45 4.60
C THR A 264 9.98 -10.67 4.39
N THR A 265 8.65 -10.62 4.55
CA THR A 265 7.78 -11.62 3.90
C THR A 265 7.72 -11.37 2.40
N GLU A 266 7.93 -10.15 1.90
CA GLU A 266 8.32 -10.01 0.49
C GLU A 266 9.59 -10.80 0.18
N ALA A 267 10.52 -10.90 1.13
CA ALA A 267 11.71 -11.75 1.11
C ALA A 267 11.58 -13.08 1.85
N ARG A 268 10.35 -13.57 2.05
CA ARG A 268 10.02 -14.95 2.45
C ARG A 268 9.11 -15.58 1.41
N LEU A 269 8.29 -14.77 0.74
CA LEU A 269 7.81 -15.01 -0.61
C LEU A 269 9.00 -14.94 -1.58
N SER A 270 10.04 -14.14 -1.33
CA SER A 270 11.36 -14.36 -1.93
C SER A 270 12.21 -15.42 -1.17
N SER A 271 12.24 -15.63 0.15
CA SER A 271 12.88 -16.86 0.70
C SER A 271 12.10 -18.18 0.43
N THR A 272 11.14 -18.16 -0.50
CA THR A 272 10.47 -19.32 -1.09
C THR A 272 10.46 -19.24 -2.63
N ALA A 273 10.17 -18.10 -3.27
CA ALA A 273 10.25 -17.87 -4.72
C ALA A 273 11.59 -17.29 -5.22
N SER A 274 12.51 -16.94 -4.33
CA SER A 274 13.91 -16.51 -4.52
C SER A 274 14.94 -17.33 -3.73
N LYS A 275 14.47 -18.34 -2.97
CA LYS A 275 15.16 -19.63 -2.97
C LYS A 275 15.02 -20.35 -4.32
N ALA A 276 14.11 -19.91 -5.21
CA ALA A 276 13.86 -20.50 -6.53
C ALA A 276 14.16 -19.57 -7.74
N ILE A 277 14.03 -18.25 -7.59
CA ILE A 277 14.37 -17.21 -8.59
C ILE A 277 14.99 -16.01 -7.88
N ALA A 278 16.32 -15.98 -7.80
CA ALA A 278 17.04 -14.88 -7.15
C ALA A 278 16.80 -13.52 -7.84
N SER A 279 16.77 -12.45 -7.03
CA SER A 279 16.93 -11.08 -7.53
C SER A 279 18.27 -10.95 -8.25
N LYS A 280 18.28 -10.21 -9.36
CA LYS A 280 19.51 -9.80 -10.08
C LYS A 280 20.07 -8.46 -9.55
N GLY A 281 19.45 -7.88 -8.52
CA GLY A 281 19.78 -6.55 -8.00
C GLY A 281 19.14 -5.38 -8.76
N HIS A 282 18.28 -5.65 -9.75
CA HIS A 282 17.67 -4.65 -10.62
C HIS A 282 16.52 -3.86 -9.95
N THR A 283 16.62 -3.52 -8.66
CA THR A 283 15.57 -2.76 -7.96
C THR A 283 15.17 -1.46 -8.69
N PRO A 284 13.91 -1.01 -8.58
CA PRO A 284 13.42 0.26 -9.13
C PRO A 284 14.35 1.46 -8.94
N ALA A 285 14.45 2.30 -9.97
CA ALA A 285 15.21 3.53 -9.96
C ALA A 285 14.46 4.63 -9.19
N PRO A 286 15.07 5.26 -8.18
CA PRO A 286 14.47 6.42 -7.51
C PRO A 286 14.52 7.65 -8.41
N LEU A 287 13.71 8.67 -8.11
CA LEU A 287 13.68 9.95 -8.82
C LEU A 287 15.08 10.57 -9.04
N SER A 288 16.03 10.37 -8.11
CA SER A 288 17.40 10.87 -8.23
C SER A 288 18.23 10.27 -9.38
N HIS A 289 17.81 9.13 -9.96
CA HIS A 289 18.43 8.54 -11.14
C HIS A 289 17.86 9.11 -12.45
N TYR A 290 16.76 9.86 -12.38
CA TYR A 290 16.21 10.58 -13.53
C TYR A 290 16.78 12.00 -13.60
N LYS A 291 17.38 12.33 -14.74
CA LYS A 291 17.73 13.71 -15.10
C LYS A 291 16.92 14.10 -16.33
N HIS A 292 15.99 15.02 -16.14
CA HIS A 292 15.18 15.54 -17.24
C HIS A 292 16.10 16.17 -18.30
N LYS A 293 15.80 15.91 -19.57
CA LYS A 293 16.45 16.52 -20.72
C LYS A 293 15.45 17.43 -21.39
N GLU A 294 15.82 18.69 -21.57
CA GLU A 294 15.00 19.69 -22.25
C GLU A 294 14.55 19.19 -23.63
N SER A 295 13.30 19.49 -23.99
CA SER A 295 12.64 19.02 -25.21
C SER A 295 12.42 17.49 -25.32
N TRP A 296 12.63 16.70 -24.27
CA TRP A 296 12.18 15.30 -24.18
C TRP A 296 10.93 15.19 -23.28
N PRO A 297 10.14 14.10 -23.37
CA PRO A 297 9.05 13.85 -22.43
C PRO A 297 9.53 13.85 -20.98
N ASP A 298 8.87 14.61 -20.11
CA ASP A 298 9.20 14.65 -18.68
C ASP A 298 8.60 13.45 -17.93
N LEU A 299 9.47 12.54 -17.48
CA LEU A 299 9.02 11.33 -16.79
C LEU A 299 8.41 11.62 -15.40
N ARG A 300 8.65 12.81 -14.84
CA ARG A 300 8.03 13.26 -13.58
C ARG A 300 6.52 13.49 -13.70
N GLY A 301 6.01 13.70 -14.92
CA GLY A 301 4.57 13.82 -15.19
C GLY A 301 3.81 12.51 -15.03
N PHE A 302 4.50 11.36 -15.00
CA PHE A 302 3.90 10.05 -14.73
C PHE A 302 3.95 9.74 -13.24
N LYS A 303 3.22 10.55 -12.46
CA LYS A 303 3.07 10.42 -11.01
C LYS A 303 1.70 9.81 -10.67
N ASP A 304 1.66 8.91 -9.70
CA ASP A 304 0.43 8.46 -9.04
C ASP A 304 0.45 8.91 -7.57
N ASP A 305 -0.23 10.01 -7.27
CA ASP A 305 -0.32 10.60 -5.92
C ASP A 305 -1.04 9.69 -4.89
N LYS A 306 -1.54 8.53 -5.30
CA LYS A 306 -2.15 7.53 -4.40
C LYS A 306 -1.13 6.51 -3.88
N VAL A 307 0.11 6.56 -4.35
CA VAL A 307 1.20 5.66 -3.95
C VAL A 307 2.08 6.34 -2.90
N ASP A 308 2.09 5.79 -1.68
CA ASP A 308 2.86 6.32 -0.52
C ASP A 308 4.36 5.93 -0.55
N ASP A 309 4.81 5.28 -1.62
CA ASP A 309 6.22 4.95 -1.87
C ASP A 309 6.83 5.97 -2.84
N SER A 310 7.80 6.76 -2.36
CA SER A 310 8.45 7.86 -3.10
C SER A 310 9.33 7.42 -4.28
N ILE A 311 9.56 6.12 -4.45
CA ILE A 311 10.15 5.56 -5.67
C ILE A 311 9.03 5.19 -6.63
N LEU A 312 8.05 4.41 -6.16
CA LEU A 312 6.97 3.87 -7.00
C LEU A 312 5.94 4.91 -7.45
N GLU A 313 5.80 6.04 -6.75
CA GLU A 313 4.90 7.14 -7.15
C GLU A 313 5.22 7.64 -8.57
N PHE A 314 6.50 7.67 -8.95
CA PHE A 314 6.95 7.97 -10.31
C PHE A 314 7.05 6.70 -11.15
N TYR A 315 5.93 6.01 -11.37
CA TYR A 315 5.88 4.63 -11.85
C TYR A 315 6.66 4.36 -13.17
N VAL A 316 6.80 5.35 -14.05
CA VAL A 316 7.64 5.22 -15.26
C VAL A 316 9.12 5.24 -14.92
N ILE A 317 9.57 6.13 -14.03
CA ILE A 317 10.96 6.16 -13.55
C ILE A 317 11.27 4.88 -12.78
N ALA A 318 10.37 4.45 -11.89
CA ALA A 318 10.47 3.22 -11.11
C ALA A 318 10.56 1.95 -11.98
N SER A 319 9.99 1.96 -13.18
CA SER A 319 10.09 0.82 -14.12
C SER A 319 11.51 0.59 -14.65
N PHE A 320 12.41 1.57 -14.54
CA PHE A 320 13.83 1.41 -14.87
C PHE A 320 14.61 0.91 -13.66
N SER A 321 15.64 0.10 -13.91
CA SER A 321 16.54 -0.40 -12.89
C SER A 321 17.52 0.67 -12.41
N LYS A 322 17.73 0.79 -11.09
CA LYS A 322 18.76 1.68 -10.52
C LYS A 322 20.20 1.35 -10.95
N LEU A 323 20.45 0.16 -11.51
CA LEU A 323 21.80 -0.28 -11.86
C LEU A 323 22.35 0.42 -13.11
N GLU A 324 21.51 1.09 -13.91
CA GLU A 324 21.93 1.86 -15.08
C GLU A 324 21.16 3.18 -15.20
N ASN A 325 21.76 4.16 -15.86
CA ASN A 325 21.17 5.48 -16.03
C ASN A 325 20.05 5.47 -17.09
N ILE A 326 18.93 6.11 -16.76
CA ILE A 326 17.84 6.36 -17.73
C ILE A 326 18.35 7.38 -18.76
N THR A 327 18.48 6.95 -20.01
CA THR A 327 19.19 7.68 -21.07
C THR A 327 18.22 8.20 -22.13
N ALA A 328 18.19 9.52 -22.33
CA ALA A 328 17.41 10.15 -23.40
C ALA A 328 18.07 9.94 -24.77
N LYS A 329 17.37 9.32 -25.72
CA LYS A 329 17.84 9.13 -27.11
C LYS A 329 16.88 9.74 -28.13
N LEU A 330 17.45 10.08 -29.29
CA LEU A 330 16.74 10.52 -30.49
C LEU A 330 16.97 9.47 -31.59
N TYR A 331 15.91 9.02 -32.24
CA TYR A 331 15.97 8.15 -33.40
C TYR A 331 15.44 8.89 -34.62
N ALA A 332 16.38 9.30 -35.48
CA ALA A 332 16.09 10.06 -36.70
C ALA A 332 15.15 9.31 -37.66
N PRO A 333 14.42 10.02 -38.54
CA PRO A 333 13.58 9.41 -39.58
C PRO A 333 14.35 8.35 -40.40
N GLY A 334 13.71 7.23 -40.71
CA GLY A 334 14.33 6.11 -41.43
C GLY A 334 15.32 5.24 -40.63
N LYS A 335 15.72 5.62 -39.41
CA LYS A 335 16.68 4.85 -38.59
C LYS A 335 16.12 3.46 -38.26
N LYS A 336 16.87 2.40 -38.58
CA LYS A 336 16.56 1.02 -38.20
C LYS A 336 16.67 0.82 -36.67
N VAL A 337 15.71 0.11 -36.09
CA VAL A 337 15.59 -0.13 -34.63
C VAL A 337 15.17 -1.56 -34.24
N ASN A 338 14.37 -2.27 -35.05
CA ASN A 338 13.91 -3.65 -34.81
C ASN A 338 13.21 -3.90 -33.44
N TRP A 339 12.52 -2.89 -32.91
CA TRP A 339 11.84 -2.99 -31.62
C TRP A 339 10.59 -3.87 -31.67
N LYS A 340 10.16 -4.34 -30.48
CA LYS A 340 8.96 -5.15 -30.29
C LYS A 340 8.15 -4.63 -29.12
N ARG A 341 6.82 -4.63 -29.25
CA ARG A 341 5.92 -4.43 -28.11
C ARG A 341 4.95 -5.58 -28.03
N ILE A 342 5.08 -6.36 -26.96
CA ILE A 342 4.15 -7.44 -26.62
C ILE A 342 2.88 -6.78 -26.03
N ILE A 343 1.72 -7.21 -26.50
CA ILE A 343 0.41 -6.65 -26.16
C ILE A 343 -0.56 -7.77 -25.75
N ASP A 344 -1.66 -7.40 -25.11
CA ASP A 344 -2.73 -8.35 -24.86
C ASP A 344 -3.53 -8.59 -26.16
N LYS A 345 -3.80 -9.86 -26.48
CA LYS A 345 -4.52 -10.26 -27.69
C LYS A 345 -5.99 -9.79 -27.69
N ASP A 346 -6.61 -9.65 -26.53
CA ASP A 346 -8.04 -9.34 -26.39
C ASP A 346 -8.27 -7.82 -26.49
N LYS A 347 -7.24 -7.01 -26.18
CA LYS A 347 -7.24 -5.53 -26.27
C LYS A 347 -5.88 -4.99 -26.77
N PRO A 348 -5.56 -5.14 -28.07
CA PRO A 348 -4.23 -4.84 -28.61
C PRO A 348 -3.93 -3.34 -28.74
N TYR A 349 -3.44 -2.72 -27.66
CA TYR A 349 -2.99 -1.31 -27.69
C TYR A 349 -1.57 -1.16 -28.25
N LYS A 350 -1.52 -0.97 -29.58
CA LYS A 350 -0.29 -0.94 -30.39
C LYS A 350 0.68 0.19 -30.00
N ALA A 351 0.22 1.44 -29.95
CA ALA A 351 1.04 2.61 -29.59
C ALA A 351 1.09 2.86 -28.06
N GLY A 352 1.51 1.85 -27.28
CA GLY A 352 1.74 1.99 -25.83
C GLY A 352 3.21 2.15 -25.48
N GLY A 353 3.51 2.75 -24.32
CA GLY A 353 4.84 3.32 -24.07
C GLY A 353 6.00 2.33 -23.88
N TYR A 354 5.75 1.09 -23.48
CA TYR A 354 6.82 0.12 -23.19
C TYR A 354 7.15 -0.76 -24.40
N TRP A 355 8.42 -0.78 -24.81
CA TRP A 355 8.97 -1.56 -25.92
C TRP A 355 10.26 -2.29 -25.51
N ALA A 356 10.50 -3.45 -26.12
CA ALA A 356 11.74 -4.21 -26.06
C ALA A 356 12.63 -3.87 -27.26
N ASP A 357 13.95 -3.86 -27.04
CA ASP A 357 15.00 -3.64 -28.06
C ASP A 357 15.00 -4.73 -29.15
N LYS A 358 14.61 -5.95 -28.78
CA LYS A 358 14.53 -7.15 -29.62
C LYS A 358 13.31 -8.00 -29.25
N MET A 359 13.11 -9.09 -29.98
CA MET A 359 12.10 -10.09 -29.59
C MET A 359 12.63 -10.96 -28.44
N PRO A 360 11.90 -11.11 -27.32
CA PRO A 360 12.22 -12.12 -26.32
C PRO A 360 12.19 -13.52 -26.93
N ALA A 361 13.09 -14.41 -26.53
CA ALA A 361 13.20 -15.75 -27.12
C ALA A 361 11.95 -16.63 -26.88
N ASN A 362 11.22 -16.38 -25.79
CA ASN A 362 9.98 -17.07 -25.41
C ASN A 362 9.22 -16.25 -24.35
N GLY A 363 8.04 -16.74 -23.96
CA GLY A 363 7.18 -16.10 -22.98
C GLY A 363 7.79 -16.04 -21.58
N LYS A 364 8.60 -17.04 -21.21
CA LYS A 364 9.30 -17.07 -19.93
C LYS A 364 10.34 -15.96 -19.81
N ILE A 365 11.19 -15.75 -20.83
CA ILE A 365 12.16 -14.64 -20.86
C ILE A 365 11.44 -13.29 -20.80
N TRP A 366 10.36 -13.13 -21.57
CA TRP A 366 9.51 -11.94 -21.51
C TRP A 366 8.94 -11.67 -20.11
N ARG A 367 8.46 -12.69 -19.41
CA ARG A 367 7.98 -12.56 -18.02
C ARG A 367 9.07 -12.17 -17.04
N PHE A 368 10.18 -12.91 -17.02
CA PHE A 368 11.17 -12.76 -15.95
C PHE A 368 12.16 -11.62 -16.20
N ASP A 369 12.64 -11.46 -17.44
CA ASP A 369 13.75 -10.57 -17.74
C ASP A 369 13.30 -9.19 -18.26
N TYR A 370 12.07 -9.09 -18.80
CA TYR A 370 11.35 -7.82 -19.02
C TYR A 370 10.28 -7.54 -17.94
N ALA A 371 10.31 -8.31 -16.84
CA ALA A 371 9.51 -8.13 -15.63
C ALA A 371 7.98 -7.94 -15.80
N VAL A 372 7.35 -8.49 -16.84
CA VAL A 372 5.94 -8.18 -17.13
C VAL A 372 4.96 -9.01 -16.27
N LYS A 373 4.25 -8.32 -15.36
CA LYS A 373 3.26 -8.92 -14.45
C LYS A 373 2.10 -9.63 -15.17
N SER A 374 1.59 -10.70 -14.57
CA SER A 374 0.50 -11.53 -15.11
C SER A 374 -0.81 -10.77 -15.31
N ALA A 375 -1.06 -9.75 -14.48
CA ALA A 375 -2.24 -8.88 -14.60
C ALA A 375 -2.17 -7.87 -15.77
N TRP A 376 -1.00 -7.64 -16.38
CA TRP A 376 -0.79 -6.60 -17.40
C TRP A 376 -1.02 -7.11 -18.83
N SER A 377 -0.86 -8.40 -19.07
CA SER A 377 -1.18 -9.08 -20.33
C SER A 377 -1.29 -10.57 -20.08
N LYS A 378 -2.29 -11.22 -20.68
CA LYS A 378 -2.48 -12.68 -20.65
C LYS A 378 -1.65 -13.44 -21.70
N ASN A 379 -0.71 -12.75 -22.37
CA ASN A 379 0.02 -13.17 -23.57
C ASN A 379 -0.87 -13.27 -24.83
N GLY A 380 -0.22 -13.26 -26.00
CA GLY A 380 -0.79 -13.71 -27.26
C GLY A 380 -0.28 -12.97 -28.49
N ALA A 381 0.06 -11.68 -28.36
CA ALA A 381 0.27 -10.81 -29.51
C ALA A 381 1.46 -9.85 -29.33
N PHE A 382 2.03 -9.38 -30.44
CA PHE A 382 3.03 -8.31 -30.47
C PHE A 382 2.88 -7.42 -31.71
N VAL A 383 3.51 -6.24 -31.68
CA VAL A 383 3.76 -5.40 -32.85
C VAL A 383 5.25 -5.15 -33.01
N ARG A 384 5.69 -4.97 -34.26
CA ARG A 384 7.09 -4.75 -34.64
C ARG A 384 7.28 -3.36 -35.24
N LEU A 385 8.31 -2.63 -34.77
CA LEU A 385 8.78 -1.41 -35.41
C LEU A 385 10.20 -1.64 -35.92
N ASP A 386 10.36 -1.87 -37.22
CA ASP A 386 11.67 -2.20 -37.81
C ASP A 386 12.56 -0.97 -38.00
N ARG A 387 11.95 0.18 -38.30
CA ARG A 387 12.58 1.49 -38.45
C ARG A 387 11.64 2.60 -38.04
N ILE A 388 12.18 3.76 -37.72
CA ILE A 388 11.41 5.00 -37.66
C ILE A 388 10.89 5.32 -39.07
N PRO A 389 9.63 5.73 -39.25
CA PRO A 389 9.12 6.16 -40.55
C PRO A 389 9.89 7.37 -41.11
N THR A 390 9.90 7.54 -42.43
CA THR A 390 10.48 8.75 -43.05
C THR A 390 9.43 9.87 -43.13
N ILE A 391 9.86 11.11 -43.33
CA ILE A 391 8.94 12.26 -43.43
C ILE A 391 8.03 12.11 -44.67
N GLU A 392 8.57 11.59 -45.77
CA GLU A 392 7.86 11.34 -47.03
C GLU A 392 6.84 10.20 -46.90
N GLU A 393 7.12 9.22 -46.03
CA GLU A 393 6.20 8.14 -45.70
C GLU A 393 5.05 8.62 -44.81
N LEU A 394 5.35 9.40 -43.76
CA LEU A 394 4.32 10.01 -42.90
C LEU A 394 3.39 10.92 -43.71
N LYS A 395 3.95 11.79 -44.58
CA LYS A 395 3.19 12.65 -45.48
C LYS A 395 2.33 11.87 -46.48
N ARG A 396 2.85 10.81 -47.11
CA ARG A 396 2.07 9.92 -47.98
C ARG A 396 0.94 9.18 -47.27
N LEU A 397 1.09 8.97 -45.95
CA LEU A 397 0.06 8.37 -45.10
C LEU A 397 -0.88 9.41 -44.49
N ASP A 398 -0.83 10.68 -44.90
CA ASP A 398 -1.65 11.77 -44.33
C ASP A 398 -1.54 11.85 -42.79
N ILE A 399 -0.30 11.73 -42.29
CA ILE A 399 0.03 11.91 -40.88
C ILE A 399 0.70 13.27 -40.72
N LEU A 400 0.15 14.10 -39.81
CA LEU A 400 0.72 15.40 -39.48
C LEU A 400 2.11 15.24 -38.88
N VAL A 401 3.11 15.91 -39.48
CA VAL A 401 4.50 15.94 -39.00
C VAL A 401 4.84 17.37 -38.60
N PRO A 402 5.36 17.63 -37.38
CA PRO A 402 5.87 18.94 -37.01
C PRO A 402 6.97 19.43 -37.97
N GLU A 403 7.01 20.73 -38.28
CA GLU A 403 7.92 21.29 -39.29
C GLU A 403 9.40 20.97 -39.02
N ASN A 404 9.81 21.03 -37.75
CA ASN A 404 11.17 20.76 -37.30
C ASN A 404 11.32 19.35 -36.66
N TRP A 405 10.53 18.37 -37.10
CA TRP A 405 10.55 17.02 -36.51
C TRP A 405 11.87 16.28 -36.77
N GLN A 406 12.67 16.12 -35.71
CA GLN A 406 13.99 15.47 -35.77
C GLN A 406 13.93 13.94 -35.62
N GLY A 407 12.75 13.36 -35.43
CA GLY A 407 12.56 11.93 -35.18
C GLY A 407 11.99 11.61 -33.79
N LEU A 408 12.00 10.33 -33.45
CA LEU A 408 11.37 9.79 -32.24
C LEU A 408 12.24 10.01 -31.00
N LYS A 409 11.67 10.60 -29.94
CA LYS A 409 12.35 10.89 -28.66
C LYS A 409 11.95 9.86 -27.60
N VAL A 410 12.93 9.12 -27.11
CA VAL A 410 12.71 7.99 -26.19
C VAL A 410 13.60 8.05 -24.96
N TRP A 411 13.22 7.31 -23.93
CA TRP A 411 14.03 7.02 -22.75
C TRP A 411 14.40 5.54 -22.71
N GLU A 412 15.68 5.23 -22.58
CA GLU A 412 16.19 3.86 -22.56
C GLU A 412 16.92 3.53 -21.25
N GLY A 413 16.87 2.26 -20.88
CA GLY A 413 17.58 1.72 -19.73
C GLY A 413 17.14 0.29 -19.44
N LYS A 414 17.73 -0.34 -18.42
CA LYS A 414 17.30 -1.69 -18.01
C LYS A 414 15.97 -1.67 -17.28
N VAL A 415 15.21 -2.76 -17.43
CA VAL A 415 13.94 -3.00 -16.73
C VAL A 415 14.20 -3.29 -15.25
N ALA A 416 13.42 -2.66 -14.37
CA ALA A 416 13.41 -2.95 -12.93
C ALA A 416 12.82 -4.34 -12.62
N GLU A 417 13.27 -4.95 -11.54
CA GLU A 417 12.60 -6.13 -10.99
C GLU A 417 11.22 -5.76 -10.40
N GLN A 418 10.25 -6.65 -10.56
CA GLN A 418 8.87 -6.44 -10.10
C GLN A 418 8.31 -7.68 -9.40
N PHE A 419 7.47 -7.47 -8.37
CA PHE A 419 6.66 -8.54 -7.79
C PHE A 419 5.33 -8.69 -8.55
N ASP A 420 5.01 -9.92 -8.96
CA ASP A 420 3.77 -10.23 -9.66
C ASP A 420 2.61 -10.46 -8.69
N LEU A 421 2.10 -9.36 -8.11
CA LEU A 421 1.06 -9.36 -7.06
C LEU A 421 -0.22 -8.58 -7.43
N ASP A 422 -0.30 -8.01 -8.63
CA ASP A 422 -1.37 -7.07 -9.00
C ASP A 422 -2.75 -7.74 -9.10
N LYS A 423 -3.77 -7.07 -8.51
CA LYS A 423 -5.21 -7.34 -8.68
C LYS A 423 -5.64 -8.79 -8.42
N ASP A 424 -5.03 -9.47 -7.44
CA ASP A 424 -5.30 -10.87 -7.08
C ASP A 424 -5.13 -11.89 -8.23
N ILE A 425 -4.48 -11.50 -9.33
CA ILE A 425 -4.28 -12.31 -10.55
C ILE A 425 -2.82 -12.76 -10.72
N GLY A 426 -1.90 -12.16 -9.96
CA GLY A 426 -0.46 -12.40 -10.04
C GLY A 426 0.04 -13.73 -9.47
N SER A 427 1.19 -14.19 -9.97
CA SER A 427 1.85 -15.46 -9.60
C SER A 427 2.60 -15.45 -8.26
N LYS A 428 2.69 -14.28 -7.60
CA LYS A 428 3.45 -14.07 -6.35
C LYS A 428 4.97 -14.31 -6.50
N LEU A 429 5.46 -14.46 -7.74
CA LEU A 429 6.88 -14.58 -8.07
C LEU A 429 7.54 -13.20 -8.14
N LEU A 430 8.85 -13.16 -7.86
CA LEU A 430 9.73 -12.08 -8.29
C LEU A 430 10.04 -12.24 -9.77
N LEU A 431 9.92 -11.16 -10.53
CA LEU A 431 10.35 -11.05 -11.92
C LEU A 431 11.64 -10.22 -11.96
N PRO A 432 12.85 -10.81 -12.11
CA PRO A 432 14.12 -10.13 -11.82
C PRO A 432 14.55 -9.00 -12.76
N GLY A 433 13.85 -8.79 -13.88
CA GLY A 433 14.19 -7.74 -14.85
C GLY A 433 15.58 -7.88 -15.49
N GLY A 434 16.13 -6.75 -15.90
CA GLY A 434 17.51 -6.62 -16.38
C GLY A 434 17.71 -6.56 -17.90
N GLU A 435 16.71 -6.85 -18.73
CA GLU A 435 16.75 -6.57 -20.16
C GLU A 435 16.54 -5.08 -20.46
N ILE A 436 16.84 -4.67 -21.69
CA ILE A 436 16.69 -3.27 -22.12
C ILE A 436 15.22 -2.98 -22.46
N GLN A 437 14.67 -1.91 -21.89
CA GLN A 437 13.41 -1.32 -22.33
C GLN A 437 13.63 0.04 -22.98
N ILE A 438 12.75 0.34 -23.93
CA ILE A 438 12.54 1.68 -24.47
C ILE A 438 11.17 2.15 -23.98
N TYR A 439 11.15 3.30 -23.30
CA TYR A 439 9.93 4.02 -22.95
C TYR A 439 9.68 5.17 -23.92
N ILE A 440 8.47 5.21 -24.47
CA ILE A 440 7.99 6.21 -25.43
C ILE A 440 6.71 6.85 -24.90
N ASP A 441 6.77 8.13 -24.54
CA ASP A 441 5.53 8.88 -24.34
C ASP A 441 4.98 9.32 -25.69
N PHE A 442 3.94 8.64 -26.17
CA PHE A 442 3.25 8.98 -27.41
C PHE A 442 2.29 10.18 -27.31
N LYS A 443 2.09 10.76 -26.11
CA LYS A 443 1.38 12.05 -25.96
C LYS A 443 2.27 13.24 -26.32
N HIS A 444 3.59 13.08 -26.24
CA HIS A 444 4.55 14.12 -26.61
C HIS A 444 4.43 14.46 -28.11
N PRO A 445 4.40 15.75 -28.52
CA PRO A 445 4.19 16.15 -29.91
C PRO A 445 5.13 15.48 -30.92
N ASP A 446 6.43 15.39 -30.62
CA ASP A 446 7.42 14.72 -31.50
C ASP A 446 7.24 13.20 -31.62
N ASN A 447 6.49 12.56 -30.72
CA ASN A 447 6.28 11.11 -30.75
C ASN A 447 4.94 10.74 -31.40
N LYS A 448 3.98 11.70 -31.43
CA LYS A 448 2.65 11.49 -32.02
C LYS A 448 2.67 10.99 -33.48
N PRO A 449 3.50 11.50 -34.41
CA PRO A 449 3.51 11.00 -35.80
C PRO A 449 3.86 9.51 -35.89
N VAL A 450 4.72 9.02 -35.00
CA VAL A 450 5.09 7.59 -34.94
C VAL A 450 3.98 6.76 -34.29
N ALA A 451 3.26 7.28 -33.29
CA ALA A 451 2.06 6.64 -32.76
C ALA A 451 0.98 6.46 -33.83
N ASP A 452 0.71 7.52 -34.60
CA ASP A 452 -0.29 7.49 -35.67
C ASP A 452 0.13 6.51 -36.78
N TYR A 453 1.42 6.44 -37.14
CA TYR A 453 1.98 5.44 -38.05
C TYR A 453 1.83 3.99 -37.54
N ILE A 454 2.19 3.73 -36.27
CA ILE A 454 2.01 2.42 -35.61
C ILE A 454 0.53 2.01 -35.64
N ASN A 455 -0.37 2.94 -35.36
CA ASN A 455 -1.80 2.68 -35.34
C ASN A 455 -2.37 2.46 -36.75
N LYS A 456 -1.92 3.24 -37.76
CA LYS A 456 -2.43 3.20 -39.13
C LYS A 456 -1.95 1.99 -39.93
N ILE A 457 -0.67 1.59 -39.84
CA ILE A 457 -0.11 0.56 -40.74
C ILE A 457 0.46 -0.70 -40.07
N ILE A 458 0.94 -0.63 -38.83
CA ILE A 458 1.62 -1.80 -38.22
C ILE A 458 0.59 -2.85 -37.81
N GLN A 459 0.77 -4.06 -38.32
CA GLN A 459 -0.10 -5.20 -38.05
C GLN A 459 0.28 -5.89 -36.74
N VAL A 460 -0.69 -6.59 -36.16
CA VAL A 460 -0.49 -7.42 -34.96
C VAL A 460 -0.06 -8.81 -35.39
N GLU A 461 1.06 -9.28 -34.87
CA GLU A 461 1.58 -10.63 -35.04
C GLU A 461 1.35 -11.44 -33.76
N PHE A 462 1.26 -12.78 -33.84
CA PHE A 462 1.03 -13.64 -32.68
C PHE A 462 2.33 -14.24 -32.15
N THR A 463 2.48 -14.30 -30.82
CA THR A 463 3.70 -14.83 -30.19
C THR A 463 3.77 -16.36 -30.20
N HIS A 464 2.62 -17.03 -30.22
CA HIS A 464 2.45 -18.49 -30.08
C HIS A 464 3.11 -19.11 -28.82
N TRP A 465 3.52 -18.29 -27.84
CA TRP A 465 4.15 -18.77 -26.62
C TRP A 465 3.15 -19.48 -25.70
N THR A 466 3.49 -20.70 -25.28
CA THR A 466 2.72 -21.48 -24.29
C THR A 466 3.27 -21.35 -22.87
N ASP A 467 4.51 -20.85 -22.72
CA ASP A 467 5.26 -20.73 -21.47
C ASP A 467 5.13 -19.36 -20.77
N ALA A 468 4.35 -18.44 -21.36
CA ALA A 468 4.14 -17.08 -20.86
C ALA A 468 3.13 -16.97 -19.70
N ILE A 469 2.45 -18.06 -19.35
CA ILE A 469 1.43 -18.09 -18.30
C ILE A 469 2.09 -18.59 -17.02
N LEU A 470 2.12 -17.74 -15.99
CA LEU A 470 2.68 -18.10 -14.69
C LEU A 470 1.57 -18.72 -13.79
N PRO A 471 1.90 -19.71 -12.94
CA PRO A 471 0.96 -20.30 -11.99
C PRO A 471 0.52 -19.27 -10.93
N LYS A 472 -0.72 -19.39 -10.43
CA LYS A 472 -1.31 -18.45 -9.45
C LYS A 472 -1.44 -19.03 -8.04
N GLU A 473 -1.74 -20.33 -7.96
CA GLU A 473 -1.86 -21.05 -6.70
C GLU A 473 -0.50 -21.48 -6.17
N ILE A 474 -0.37 -21.50 -4.83
CA ILE A 474 0.91 -21.71 -4.15
C ILE A 474 1.50 -23.08 -4.51
N ASP A 475 0.68 -24.12 -4.55
CA ASP A 475 1.16 -25.48 -4.87
C ASP A 475 1.60 -25.61 -6.33
N ALA A 476 0.87 -24.96 -7.26
CA ALA A 476 1.26 -24.88 -8.67
C ALA A 476 2.52 -24.03 -8.88
N VAL A 477 2.74 -23.00 -8.05
CA VAL A 477 4.00 -22.24 -8.02
C VAL A 477 5.15 -23.13 -7.55
N VAL A 478 4.98 -23.91 -6.48
CA VAL A 478 6.00 -24.86 -6.00
C VAL A 478 6.33 -25.89 -7.08
N GLU A 479 5.33 -26.54 -7.67
CA GLU A 479 5.52 -27.54 -8.73
C GLU A 479 6.24 -26.96 -9.98
N TYR A 480 5.85 -25.75 -10.41
CA TYR A 480 6.48 -25.03 -11.51
C TYR A 480 7.97 -24.75 -11.22
N LEU A 481 8.30 -24.35 -10.00
CA LEU A 481 9.67 -24.08 -9.58
C LEU A 481 10.50 -25.37 -9.51
N THR A 482 9.94 -26.46 -8.97
CA THR A 482 10.59 -27.79 -8.99
C THR A 482 10.87 -28.28 -10.42
N LYS A 483 9.88 -28.19 -11.33
CA LYS A 483 10.07 -28.53 -12.75
C LYS A 483 11.11 -27.65 -13.42
N ARG A 484 11.17 -26.35 -13.07
CA ARG A 484 12.17 -25.39 -13.56
C ARG A 484 13.58 -25.73 -13.10
N GLU A 485 13.78 -26.05 -11.82
CA GLU A 485 15.08 -26.46 -11.29
C GLU A 485 15.57 -27.78 -11.92
N LEU A 486 14.67 -28.76 -12.04
CA LEU A 486 14.95 -30.02 -12.74
C LEU A 486 15.40 -29.74 -14.18
N SER A 487 14.66 -28.89 -14.91
CA SER A 487 14.99 -28.51 -16.29
C SER A 487 16.35 -27.81 -16.39
N GLN A 488 16.69 -26.92 -15.45
CA GLN A 488 17.99 -26.24 -15.42
C GLN A 488 19.13 -27.22 -15.15
N LYS A 489 18.95 -28.17 -14.21
CA LYS A 489 19.92 -29.24 -13.95
C LYS A 489 20.11 -30.15 -15.17
N ILE A 490 19.04 -30.54 -15.85
CA ILE A 490 19.09 -31.32 -17.10
C ILE A 490 19.81 -30.55 -18.21
N VAL A 491 19.57 -29.24 -18.37
CA VAL A 491 20.30 -28.41 -19.35
C VAL A 491 21.78 -28.31 -19.00
N GLN A 492 22.14 -28.07 -17.73
CA GLN A 492 23.54 -28.02 -17.29
C GLN A 492 24.24 -29.37 -17.46
N GLN A 493 23.61 -30.48 -17.10
CA GLN A 493 24.14 -31.83 -17.33
C GLN A 493 24.27 -32.13 -18.83
N GLY A 494 23.29 -31.74 -19.66
CA GLY A 494 23.33 -31.89 -21.11
C GLY A 494 24.31 -30.95 -21.82
N GLN A 495 24.70 -29.84 -21.19
CA GLN A 495 25.78 -28.95 -21.63
C GLN A 495 27.15 -29.52 -21.21
N ALA A 496 27.28 -30.01 -19.98
CA ALA A 496 28.50 -30.67 -19.50
C ALA A 496 28.79 -31.95 -20.30
N ALA A 497 27.80 -32.81 -20.54
CA ALA A 497 27.93 -34.00 -21.37
C ALA A 497 28.31 -33.64 -22.83
N ARG A 498 27.75 -32.55 -23.38
CA ARG A 498 28.16 -32.06 -24.70
C ARG A 498 29.59 -31.53 -24.71
N ALA A 499 30.00 -30.74 -23.71
CA ALA A 499 31.37 -30.26 -23.56
C ALA A 499 32.38 -31.41 -23.49
N VAL A 500 32.08 -32.44 -22.68
CA VAL A 500 32.86 -33.69 -22.58
C VAL A 500 32.88 -34.46 -23.91
N SER A 501 31.77 -34.48 -24.66
CA SER A 501 31.75 -35.13 -26.00
C SER A 501 32.61 -34.39 -27.03
N THR A 502 32.70 -33.06 -26.96
CA THR A 502 33.56 -32.25 -27.84
C THR A 502 35.04 -32.37 -27.52
N THR A 503 35.45 -32.47 -26.24
CA THR A 503 36.84 -32.78 -25.89
C THR A 503 37.19 -34.23 -26.19
N GLY A 504 36.26 -35.18 -25.98
CA GLY A 504 36.46 -36.59 -26.34
C GLY A 504 36.75 -36.82 -27.83
N ARG A 505 36.05 -36.10 -28.73
CA ARG A 505 36.30 -36.17 -30.18
C ARG A 505 37.59 -35.49 -30.65
N SER A 506 38.24 -34.67 -29.84
CA SER A 506 39.52 -34.03 -30.18
C SER A 506 40.73 -34.93 -29.94
N ASN A 507 40.61 -35.93 -29.04
CA ASN A 507 41.74 -36.79 -28.68
C ASN A 507 41.79 -38.11 -29.48
N SER A 508 40.78 -38.44 -30.29
CA SER A 508 40.70 -39.68 -31.07
C SER A 508 41.11 -39.51 -32.54
N ARG A 509 42.03 -38.59 -32.85
CA ARG A 509 42.47 -38.31 -34.23
C ARG A 509 43.99 -38.22 -34.44
N ASN A 510 44.79 -38.57 -33.44
CA ASN A 510 46.26 -38.58 -33.47
C ASN A 510 46.86 -39.90 -32.94
N GLN A 511 46.21 -41.04 -33.21
CA GLN A 511 46.79 -42.38 -33.06
C GLN A 511 46.26 -43.31 -34.15
N GLU A 512 46.75 -43.10 -35.38
CA GLU A 512 47.07 -44.12 -36.40
C GLU A 512 48.05 -43.50 -37.41
#